data_AF-A0A0S3EW45-F1
#
_entry.id   AF-A0A0S3EW45-F1
#
_cell.length_a   1.000
_cell.length_b   1.000
_cell.length_c   1.000
_cell.angle_alpha   90.00
_cell.angle_beta   90.00
_cell.angle_gamma   90.00
#
_symmetry.space_group_name_H-M   'P 1'
#
loop_
_entity.id
_entity.type
_entity.pdbx_description
1 polymer ?
#
loop_
_entity_poly.entity_id
_entity_poly.type
_entity_poly.pdbx_seq_one_letter_code
_entity_poly.pdbx_strand_id
1 'polypeptide(L)'
;MSGDFEALTIDDYAKQAARTDQRSGKSTLGFSMLGLFGEAGSLLSEAKKKQRDATSYLGYADAVAEELGDVLWYLAAVARRSALALSDIAANAARGDDEWRAGGNGALSFHALQPAHIPLAKAPMPQFEHTLLALAGEVGVLVNGFQLGALTRDKAMLARQLAAVMRRLIQAANDSGVTIEAAAVKNLHKIFDRWPREKVYPAPSDSTMDPEEQLPRRMTIDVYERKVRGQTFVYQRSSGVYVGDRLTDNAVEPDDYRFHDVFHYAHVAVLGWSPVIRALLRLKRKSDPKLDDAEDGARAILIEEGVTSWIFGQAQQLRYFDKVKSGGLPLDMLKHVRQFVAGYESERCPLWLWEEAILQGYAAFRFLQKHRRGRVTIDFAHRRLRIKELPS
;
A
#
# COMPACT_ATOMS: atom_id res chain seq x y z
N MET A 1 8.56 8.99 28.16
CA MET A 1 9.43 9.58 27.13
C MET A 1 9.08 11.04 27.04
N SER A 2 10.06 11.93 27.16
CA SER A 2 9.87 13.38 27.06
C SER A 2 9.23 13.71 25.72
N GLY A 3 8.04 14.30 25.76
CA GLY A 3 7.23 14.64 24.59
C GLY A 3 7.69 15.93 23.92
N ASP A 4 9.00 16.12 23.77
CA ASP A 4 9.52 17.23 22.99
C ASP A 4 9.36 16.90 21.51
N PHE A 5 8.65 17.76 20.79
CA PHE A 5 8.50 17.64 19.35
C PHE A 5 9.87 17.83 18.68
N GLU A 6 10.46 16.75 18.21
CA GLU A 6 11.70 16.79 17.43
C GLU A 6 11.34 16.89 15.95
N ALA A 7 11.72 18.01 15.31
CA ALA A 7 11.44 18.24 13.90
C ALA A 7 12.11 17.16 13.03
N LEU A 8 11.42 16.70 11.97
CA LEU A 8 11.96 15.65 11.11
C LEU A 8 13.16 16.19 10.31
N THR A 9 14.35 15.69 10.61
CA THR A 9 15.55 16.03 9.82
C THR A 9 15.51 15.36 8.46
N ILE A 10 16.12 16.02 7.47
CA ILE A 10 16.21 15.50 6.09
C ILE A 10 17.03 14.21 6.06
N ASP A 11 18.12 14.15 6.84
CA ASP A 11 18.95 12.96 6.95
C ASP A 11 18.20 11.81 7.61
N ASP A 12 17.37 12.07 8.63
CA ASP A 12 16.60 11.01 9.25
C ASP A 12 15.52 10.48 8.31
N TYR A 13 14.80 11.35 7.58
CA TYR A 13 13.92 10.88 6.52
C TYR A 13 14.67 10.02 5.49
N ALA A 14 15.81 10.48 4.97
CA ALA A 14 16.58 9.75 3.97
C ALA A 14 17.05 8.38 4.48
N LYS A 15 17.53 8.31 5.74
CA LYS A 15 17.91 7.05 6.40
C LYS A 15 16.72 6.11 6.55
N GLN A 16 15.54 6.62 6.87
CA GLN A 16 14.33 5.84 7.05
C GLN A 16 13.79 5.32 5.71
N ALA A 17 13.64 6.20 4.73
CA ALA A 17 13.19 5.88 3.37
C ALA A 17 14.09 4.85 2.69
N ALA A 18 15.41 4.90 2.92
CA ALA A 18 16.35 3.93 2.38
C ALA A 18 16.09 2.48 2.84
N ARG A 19 15.43 2.27 3.98
CA ARG A 19 15.12 0.93 4.50
C ARG A 19 13.97 0.24 3.77
N THR A 20 13.12 1.01 3.08
CA THR A 20 11.98 0.46 2.35
C THR A 20 12.30 0.21 0.88
N ASP A 21 13.44 0.68 0.39
CA ASP A 21 13.91 0.43 -0.97
C ASP A 21 14.32 -1.04 -1.15
N GLN A 22 13.40 -1.84 -1.70
CA GLN A 22 13.58 -3.28 -1.89
C GLN A 22 14.53 -3.63 -3.06
N ARG A 23 15.00 -2.65 -3.85
CA ARG A 23 15.79 -2.94 -5.07
C ARG A 23 17.29 -2.84 -4.84
N SER A 24 17.97 -3.96 -5.04
CA SER A 24 19.44 -4.09 -5.10
C SER A 24 19.93 -4.37 -6.54
N GLY A 25 21.15 -3.95 -6.89
CA GLY A 25 21.80 -4.27 -8.18
C GLY A 25 22.26 -3.08 -9.03
N LYS A 26 22.90 -3.38 -10.18
CA LYS A 26 23.62 -2.42 -11.05
C LYS A 26 22.72 -1.47 -11.88
N SER A 27 21.48 -1.84 -12.20
CA SER A 27 20.55 -1.02 -13.01
C SER A 27 19.61 -0.13 -12.18
N THR A 28 19.90 0.03 -10.89
CA THR A 28 18.94 0.60 -9.94
C THR A 28 18.82 2.11 -9.97
N LEU A 29 19.86 2.84 -10.42
CA LEU A 29 19.78 4.30 -10.58
C LEU A 29 18.83 4.69 -11.71
N GLY A 30 18.89 4.01 -12.86
CA GLY A 30 17.97 4.27 -13.98
C GLY A 30 16.51 4.02 -13.60
N PHE A 31 16.24 2.99 -12.79
CA PHE A 31 14.90 2.77 -12.24
C PHE A 31 14.43 3.91 -11.32
N SER A 32 15.31 4.41 -10.44
CA SER A 32 14.98 5.55 -9.58
C SER A 32 14.74 6.83 -10.38
N MET A 33 15.44 7.03 -11.50
CA MET A 33 15.20 8.15 -12.43
C MET A 33 13.84 8.04 -13.12
N LEU A 34 13.46 6.84 -13.60
CA LEU A 34 12.14 6.59 -14.18
C LEU A 34 11.03 6.82 -13.17
N GLY A 35 11.23 6.37 -11.93
CA GLY A 35 10.30 6.61 -10.83
C GLY A 35 10.15 8.11 -10.54
N LEU A 36 11.26 8.84 -10.38
CA LEU A 36 11.22 10.29 -10.14
C LEU A 36 10.44 11.04 -11.23
N PHE A 37 10.66 10.68 -12.50
CA PHE A 37 9.92 11.25 -13.63
C PHE A 37 8.43 10.88 -13.59
N GLY A 38 8.11 9.63 -13.28
CA GLY A 38 6.74 9.15 -13.14
C GLY A 38 5.96 9.91 -12.08
N GLU A 39 6.50 10.02 -10.86
CA GLU A 39 5.82 10.69 -9.75
C GLU A 39 5.71 12.20 -9.94
N ALA A 40 6.69 12.82 -10.60
CA ALA A 40 6.53 14.22 -11.03
C ALA A 40 5.32 14.36 -11.97
N GLY A 41 5.15 13.44 -12.93
CA GLY A 41 3.98 13.38 -13.80
C GLY A 41 2.65 13.09 -13.08
N SER A 42 2.67 12.25 -12.05
CA SER A 42 1.51 11.98 -11.18
C SER A 42 1.09 13.26 -10.43
N LEU A 43 2.04 14.01 -9.89
CA LEU A 43 1.78 15.31 -9.26
C LEU A 43 1.16 16.32 -10.23
N LEU A 44 1.63 16.39 -11.48
CA LEU A 44 1.00 17.20 -12.54
C LEU A 44 -0.45 16.75 -12.81
N SER A 45 -0.69 15.45 -12.78
CA SER A 45 -2.02 14.88 -13.01
C SER A 45 -3.01 15.28 -11.89
N GLU A 46 -2.57 15.29 -10.63
CA GLU A 46 -3.38 15.76 -9.51
C GLU A 46 -3.71 17.25 -9.59
N ALA A 47 -2.74 18.08 -10.01
CA ALA A 47 -2.99 19.51 -10.22
C ALA A 47 -4.03 19.76 -11.32
N LYS A 48 -3.97 19.02 -12.43
CA LYS A 48 -4.96 19.08 -13.50
C LYS A 48 -6.36 18.66 -13.02
N LYS A 49 -6.48 17.64 -12.16
CA LYS A 49 -7.76 17.21 -11.59
C LYS A 49 -8.42 18.33 -10.78
N LYS A 50 -7.66 19.06 -9.96
CA LYS A 50 -8.18 20.22 -9.20
C LYS A 50 -8.74 21.33 -10.09
N GLN A 51 -8.12 21.58 -11.25
CA GLN A 51 -8.62 22.59 -12.19
C GLN A 51 -9.95 22.18 -12.83
N ARG A 52 -10.13 20.89 -13.11
CA ARG A 52 -11.32 20.37 -13.79
C ARG A 52 -12.51 20.18 -12.86
N ASP A 53 -12.26 19.69 -11.65
CA ASP A 53 -13.30 19.14 -10.78
C ASP A 53 -13.42 19.97 -9.48
N ALA A 54 -14.13 21.11 -9.54
CA ALA A 54 -14.28 22.08 -8.44
C ALA A 54 -14.88 21.48 -7.14
N THR A 55 -15.57 20.35 -7.23
CA THR A 55 -16.22 19.64 -6.11
C THR A 55 -15.26 18.76 -5.29
N SER A 56 -14.01 18.55 -5.74
CA SER A 56 -13.07 17.55 -5.19
C SER A 56 -12.15 18.04 -4.05
N TYR A 57 -12.43 19.21 -3.46
CA TYR A 57 -11.53 19.88 -2.53
C TYR A 57 -11.08 19.02 -1.33
N LEU A 58 -11.99 18.20 -0.77
CA LEU A 58 -11.76 17.45 0.48
C LEU A 58 -10.66 16.38 0.37
N GLY A 59 -10.25 15.95 -0.83
CA GLY A 59 -9.17 14.97 -1.02
C GLY A 59 -7.89 15.54 -1.66
N TYR A 60 -7.93 16.79 -2.12
CA TYR A 60 -6.85 17.34 -2.95
C TYR A 60 -5.53 17.53 -2.20
N ALA A 61 -5.58 18.15 -1.01
CA ALA A 61 -4.37 18.38 -0.21
C ALA A 61 -3.70 17.06 0.17
N ASP A 62 -4.51 16.04 0.45
CA ASP A 62 -4.03 14.70 0.72
C ASP A 62 -3.38 14.05 -0.51
N ALA A 63 -4.00 14.12 -1.68
CA ALA A 63 -3.43 13.60 -2.91
C ALA A 63 -2.09 14.29 -3.24
N VAL A 64 -2.04 15.62 -3.18
CA VAL A 64 -0.80 16.38 -3.42
C VAL A 64 0.29 16.03 -2.42
N ALA A 65 -0.03 15.92 -1.12
CA ALA A 65 0.94 15.50 -0.11
C ALA A 65 1.50 14.10 -0.39
N GLU A 66 0.68 13.20 -0.92
CA GLU A 66 1.11 11.85 -1.31
C GLU A 66 2.10 11.89 -2.48
N GLU A 67 1.77 12.61 -3.55
CA GLU A 67 2.61 12.72 -4.74
C GLU A 67 3.93 13.48 -4.47
N LEU A 68 3.88 14.58 -3.69
CA LEU A 68 5.08 15.29 -3.24
C LEU A 68 6.01 14.36 -2.45
N GLY A 69 5.44 13.50 -1.60
CA GLY A 69 6.17 12.52 -0.83
C GLY A 69 6.84 11.45 -1.69
N ASP A 70 6.21 11.06 -2.80
CA ASP A 70 6.76 10.07 -3.73
C ASP A 70 7.89 10.64 -4.59
N VAL A 71 7.74 11.87 -5.07
CA VAL A 71 8.83 12.62 -5.71
C VAL A 71 10.03 12.73 -4.75
N LEU A 72 9.78 13.08 -3.48
CA LEU A 72 10.83 13.17 -2.46
C LEU A 72 11.51 11.82 -2.21
N TRP A 73 10.75 10.71 -2.16
CA TRP A 73 11.29 9.37 -1.95
C TRP A 73 12.24 8.96 -3.08
N TYR A 74 11.84 9.17 -4.34
CA TYR A 74 12.70 8.88 -5.48
C TYR A 74 13.91 9.82 -5.56
N LEU A 75 13.75 11.11 -5.24
CA LEU A 75 14.86 12.05 -5.15
C LEU A 75 15.90 11.60 -4.11
N ALA A 76 15.44 11.15 -2.93
CA ALA A 76 16.29 10.56 -1.89
C ALA A 76 17.00 9.30 -2.38
N ALA A 77 16.30 8.43 -3.12
CA ALA A 77 16.88 7.23 -3.71
C ALA A 77 17.97 7.56 -4.74
N VAL A 78 17.73 8.54 -5.63
CA VAL A 78 18.71 9.01 -6.62
C VAL A 78 19.93 9.61 -5.93
N ALA A 79 19.74 10.49 -4.95
CA ALA A 79 20.81 11.11 -4.17
C ALA A 79 21.70 10.05 -3.51
N ARG A 80 21.08 9.11 -2.78
CA ARG A 80 21.79 8.02 -2.10
C ARG A 80 22.56 7.13 -3.07
N ARG A 81 21.95 6.72 -4.18
CA ARG A 81 22.59 5.89 -5.22
C ARG A 81 23.73 6.62 -5.94
N SER A 82 23.76 7.95 -5.86
CA SER A 82 24.81 8.81 -6.41
C SER A 82 25.85 9.26 -5.36
N ALA A 83 25.77 8.72 -4.13
CA ALA A 83 26.62 9.11 -3.00
C ALA A 83 26.62 10.63 -2.74
N LEU A 84 25.41 11.21 -2.72
CA LEU A 84 25.14 12.59 -2.33
C LEU A 84 24.17 12.58 -1.13
N ALA A 85 24.40 13.45 -0.15
CA ALA A 85 23.48 13.60 0.97
C ALA A 85 22.25 14.41 0.54
N LEU A 86 21.05 13.96 0.93
CA LEU A 86 19.82 14.68 0.63
C LEU A 86 19.78 16.03 1.36
N SER A 87 20.33 16.11 2.57
CA SER A 87 20.48 17.35 3.34
C SER A 87 21.35 18.39 2.61
N ASP A 88 22.45 17.98 1.97
CA ASP A 88 23.26 18.87 1.13
C ASP A 88 22.45 19.37 -0.08
N ILE A 89 21.75 18.48 -0.78
CA ILE A 89 20.88 18.85 -1.91
C ILE A 89 19.85 19.88 -1.48
N ALA A 90 19.19 19.67 -0.34
CA ALA A 90 18.17 20.58 0.19
C ALA A 90 18.75 21.92 0.65
N ALA A 91 19.91 21.93 1.30
CA ALA A 91 20.59 23.16 1.70
C ALA A 91 20.96 24.03 0.49
N ASN A 92 21.52 23.43 -0.57
CA ASN A 92 21.85 24.15 -1.80
C ASN A 92 20.58 24.59 -2.56
N ALA A 93 19.51 23.80 -2.51
CA ALA A 93 18.21 24.19 -3.07
C ALA A 93 17.65 25.46 -2.41
N ALA A 94 17.71 25.52 -1.07
CA ALA A 94 17.23 26.65 -0.27
C ALA A 94 18.10 27.91 -0.41
N ARG A 95 19.42 27.77 -0.57
CA ARG A 95 20.34 28.91 -0.78
C ARG A 95 20.12 29.63 -2.11
N GLY A 96 19.83 28.88 -3.17
CA GLY A 96 19.53 29.45 -4.48
C GLY A 96 20.74 29.83 -5.35
N ASP A 97 21.98 29.56 -4.93
CA ASP A 97 23.19 29.88 -5.70
C ASP A 97 23.78 28.68 -6.45
N ASP A 98 24.72 28.96 -7.36
CA ASP A 98 25.34 27.97 -8.26
C ASP A 98 26.55 27.25 -7.64
N GLU A 99 27.03 27.73 -6.49
CA GLU A 99 28.17 27.15 -5.79
C GLU A 99 27.72 25.98 -4.91
N TRP A 100 28.13 24.77 -5.28
CA TRP A 100 27.83 23.56 -4.51
C TRP A 100 28.61 23.50 -3.19
N ARG A 101 27.91 23.28 -2.08
CA ARG A 101 28.49 23.10 -0.73
C ARG A 101 28.03 21.78 -0.11
N ALA A 102 28.96 21.01 0.46
CA ALA A 102 28.66 19.73 1.08
C ALA A 102 29.05 19.72 2.56
N GLY A 103 28.29 18.97 3.37
CA GLY A 103 28.53 18.79 4.79
C GLY A 103 27.92 19.88 5.69
N GLY A 104 27.83 19.58 6.99
CA GLY A 104 27.32 20.52 8.00
C GLY A 104 25.79 20.63 8.09
N ASN A 105 25.04 19.88 7.28
CA ASN A 105 23.58 20.00 7.16
C ASN A 105 22.78 18.94 7.96
N GLY A 106 23.42 18.21 8.88
CA GLY A 106 22.78 17.10 9.60
C GLY A 106 21.61 17.50 10.51
N ALA A 107 21.55 18.75 10.94
CA ALA A 107 20.45 19.30 11.74
C ALA A 107 19.35 19.98 10.89
N LEU A 108 19.48 19.99 9.56
CA LEU A 108 18.51 20.63 8.68
C LEU A 108 17.19 19.84 8.69
N SER A 109 16.12 20.49 9.15
CA SER A 109 14.76 19.93 9.16
C SER A 109 13.97 20.31 7.91
N PHE A 110 12.94 19.52 7.59
CA PHE A 110 12.00 19.89 6.52
C PHE A 110 11.27 21.20 6.81
N HIS A 111 10.92 21.44 8.08
CA HIS A 111 10.31 22.69 8.52
C HIS A 111 11.17 23.92 8.15
N ALA A 112 12.51 23.81 8.22
CA ALA A 112 13.42 24.91 7.89
C ALA A 112 13.49 25.23 6.38
N LEU A 113 12.93 24.38 5.51
CA LEU A 113 12.95 24.59 4.05
C LEU A 113 11.80 25.46 3.54
N GLN A 114 10.83 25.79 4.38
CA GLN A 114 9.63 26.52 3.99
C GLN A 114 9.37 27.72 4.91
N PRO A 115 8.59 28.72 4.44
CA PRO A 115 8.16 29.82 5.30
C PRO A 115 7.36 29.34 6.51
N ALA A 116 7.44 30.06 7.63
CA ALA A 116 6.72 29.72 8.87
C ALA A 116 5.19 29.73 8.70
N HIS A 117 4.67 30.46 7.72
CA HIS A 117 3.25 30.46 7.37
C HIS A 117 3.06 30.18 5.89
N ILE A 118 2.38 29.07 5.58
CA ILE A 118 1.97 28.72 4.22
C ILE A 118 0.46 28.93 4.12
N PRO A 119 -0.03 29.86 3.29
CA PRO A 119 -1.46 30.07 3.11
C PRO A 119 -2.12 28.81 2.52
N LEU A 120 -3.29 28.45 3.05
CA LEU A 120 -4.08 27.35 2.50
C LEU A 120 -4.62 27.75 1.12
N ALA A 121 -4.17 27.05 0.07
CA ALA A 121 -4.58 27.33 -1.30
C ALA A 121 -5.99 26.80 -1.61
N LYS A 122 -7.02 27.63 -1.38
CA LYS A 122 -8.44 27.31 -1.59
C LYS A 122 -8.84 27.13 -3.07
N ALA A 123 -8.04 27.64 -4.01
CA ALA A 123 -8.28 27.55 -5.45
C ALA A 123 -6.99 27.11 -6.18
N PRO A 124 -7.09 26.52 -7.39
CA PRO A 124 -5.91 26.27 -8.21
C PRO A 124 -5.23 27.60 -8.55
N MET A 125 -3.96 27.74 -8.18
CA MET A 125 -3.17 28.94 -8.47
C MET A 125 -2.40 28.73 -9.79
N PRO A 126 -2.48 29.66 -10.77
CA PRO A 126 -1.67 29.59 -11.99
C PRO A 126 -0.16 29.46 -11.70
N GLN A 127 0.29 30.04 -10.59
CA GLN A 127 1.66 29.92 -10.10
C GLN A 127 2.04 28.46 -9.78
N PHE A 128 1.14 27.70 -9.17
CA PHE A 128 1.40 26.29 -8.85
C PHE A 128 1.59 25.47 -10.12
N GLU A 129 0.77 25.69 -11.14
CA GLU A 129 0.91 25.03 -12.45
C GLU A 129 2.26 25.34 -13.09
N HIS A 130 2.66 26.62 -13.10
CA HIS A 130 3.96 27.02 -13.62
C HIS A 130 5.11 26.33 -12.89
N THR A 131 5.02 26.24 -11.56
CA THR A 131 6.00 25.55 -10.74
C THR A 131 6.07 24.06 -11.04
N LEU A 132 4.93 23.39 -11.27
CA LEU A 132 4.90 21.97 -11.64
C LEU A 132 5.49 21.72 -13.03
N LEU A 133 5.19 22.57 -14.02
CA LEU A 133 5.82 22.49 -15.34
C LEU A 133 7.34 22.67 -15.25
N ALA A 134 7.79 23.61 -14.42
CA ALA A 134 9.21 23.81 -14.16
C ALA A 134 9.84 22.59 -13.47
N LEU A 135 9.18 21.99 -12.47
CA LEU A 135 9.62 20.75 -11.83
C LEU A 135 9.78 19.62 -12.85
N ALA A 136 8.78 19.40 -13.70
CA ALA A 136 8.85 18.40 -14.76
C ALA A 136 10.01 18.67 -15.74
N GLY A 137 10.25 19.94 -16.07
CA GLY A 137 11.40 20.37 -16.86
C GLY A 137 12.75 20.00 -16.22
N GLU A 138 12.95 20.32 -14.95
CA GLU A 138 14.18 19.99 -14.21
C GLU A 138 14.41 18.46 -14.13
N VAL A 139 13.36 17.70 -13.86
CA VAL A 139 13.43 16.23 -13.82
C VAL A 139 13.74 15.67 -15.22
N GLY A 140 13.16 16.25 -16.28
CA GLY A 140 13.46 15.88 -17.66
C GLY A 140 14.92 16.14 -18.04
N VAL A 141 15.49 17.28 -17.65
CA VAL A 141 16.91 17.61 -17.85
C VAL A 141 17.81 16.60 -17.12
N LEU A 142 17.47 16.27 -15.88
CA LEU A 142 18.18 15.26 -15.07
C LEU A 142 18.17 13.88 -15.76
N VAL A 143 17.01 13.42 -16.22
CA VAL A 143 16.86 12.12 -16.90
C VAL A 143 17.64 12.10 -18.21
N ASN A 144 17.58 13.18 -19.00
CA ASN A 144 18.33 13.30 -20.25
C ASN A 144 19.85 13.28 -20.02
N GLY A 145 20.33 14.04 -19.02
CA GLY A 145 21.75 14.02 -18.64
C GLY A 145 22.24 12.65 -18.18
N PHE A 146 21.36 11.87 -17.54
CA PHE A 146 21.67 10.48 -17.14
C PHE A 146 21.76 9.57 -18.37
N GLN A 147 20.79 9.67 -19.29
CA GLN A 147 20.74 8.86 -20.51
C GLN A 147 21.96 9.08 -21.41
N LEU A 148 22.44 10.31 -21.51
CA LEU A 148 23.63 10.67 -22.28
C LEU A 148 24.96 10.32 -21.57
N GLY A 149 24.91 9.78 -20.34
CA GLY A 149 26.10 9.47 -19.54
C GLY A 149 26.89 10.70 -19.07
N ALA A 150 26.29 11.89 -19.16
CA ALA A 150 26.94 13.13 -18.74
C ALA A 150 27.03 13.23 -17.21
N LEU A 151 25.99 12.77 -16.51
CA LEU A 151 25.91 12.83 -15.04
C LEU A 151 26.78 11.79 -14.31
N THR A 152 27.19 10.72 -14.99
CA THR A 152 28.18 9.77 -14.43
C THR A 152 29.60 10.31 -14.52
N ARG A 153 29.85 11.28 -15.40
CA ARG A 153 31.17 11.90 -15.61
C ARG A 153 31.36 13.18 -14.80
N ASP A 154 30.28 13.90 -14.49
CA ASP A 154 30.30 15.14 -13.71
C ASP A 154 29.35 15.07 -12.50
N LYS A 155 29.91 14.71 -11.35
CA LYS A 155 29.17 14.63 -10.08
C LYS A 155 28.70 16.01 -9.59
N ALA A 156 29.40 17.09 -9.93
CA ALA A 156 29.02 18.44 -9.53
C ALA A 156 27.79 18.91 -10.34
N MET A 157 27.74 18.61 -11.63
CA MET A 157 26.55 18.83 -12.46
C MET A 157 25.34 18.05 -11.93
N LEU A 158 25.52 16.78 -11.57
CA LEU A 158 24.47 15.98 -10.96
C LEU A 158 23.95 16.60 -9.66
N ALA A 159 24.85 17.03 -8.77
CA ALA A 159 24.47 17.67 -7.52
C ALA A 159 23.65 18.96 -7.76
N ARG A 160 24.06 19.80 -8.71
CA ARG A 160 23.32 21.02 -9.10
C ARG A 160 21.93 20.70 -9.67
N GLN A 161 21.81 19.70 -10.53
CA GLN A 161 20.52 19.31 -11.11
C GLN A 161 19.57 18.74 -10.05
N LEU A 162 20.07 17.92 -9.11
CA LEU A 162 19.26 17.44 -7.99
C LEU A 162 18.82 18.58 -7.07
N ALA A 163 19.68 19.57 -6.82
CA ALA A 163 19.30 20.77 -6.07
C ALA A 163 18.24 21.60 -6.80
N ALA A 164 18.30 21.70 -8.13
CA ALA A 164 17.27 22.36 -8.93
C ALA A 164 15.92 21.64 -8.82
N VAL A 165 15.90 20.30 -8.91
CA VAL A 165 14.68 19.49 -8.68
C VAL A 165 14.14 19.71 -7.26
N MET A 166 14.97 19.64 -6.23
CA MET A 166 14.56 19.87 -4.84
C MET A 166 13.99 21.28 -4.64
N ARG A 167 14.59 22.29 -5.26
CA ARG A 167 14.11 23.68 -5.21
C ARG A 167 12.71 23.81 -5.80
N ARG A 168 12.47 23.20 -6.96
CA ARG A 168 11.13 23.18 -7.58
C ARG A 168 10.13 22.37 -6.76
N LEU A 169 10.56 21.29 -6.12
CA LEU A 169 9.71 20.51 -5.21
C LEU A 169 9.28 21.32 -3.97
N ILE A 170 10.21 22.06 -3.35
CA ILE A 170 9.91 22.96 -2.22
C ILE A 170 8.94 24.07 -2.68
N GLN A 171 9.17 24.67 -3.85
CA GLN A 171 8.27 25.67 -4.40
C GLN A 171 6.87 25.10 -4.67
N ALA A 172 6.79 23.87 -5.20
CA ALA A 172 5.52 23.20 -5.48
C ALA A 172 4.72 22.99 -4.20
N ALA A 173 5.38 22.54 -3.13
CA ALA A 173 4.78 22.38 -1.82
C ALA A 173 4.25 23.72 -1.26
N ASN A 174 5.05 24.79 -1.36
CA ASN A 174 4.63 26.14 -0.96
C ASN A 174 3.38 26.60 -1.73
N ASP A 175 3.41 26.48 -3.05
CA ASP A 175 2.33 26.93 -3.94
C ASP A 175 1.04 26.11 -3.79
N SER A 176 1.16 24.83 -3.37
CA SER A 176 0.01 23.97 -3.12
C SER A 176 -0.61 24.14 -1.73
N GLY A 177 0.04 24.87 -0.82
CA GLY A 177 -0.39 24.99 0.57
C GLY A 177 -0.11 23.75 1.42
N VAL A 178 0.83 22.89 1.01
CA VAL A 178 1.19 21.64 1.70
C VAL A 178 2.62 21.74 2.19
N THR A 179 2.90 21.33 3.43
CA THR A 179 4.29 21.31 3.90
C THR A 179 5.02 20.09 3.34
N ILE A 180 6.28 20.27 2.95
CA ILE A 180 7.16 19.16 2.55
C ILE A 180 7.39 18.21 3.73
N GLU A 181 7.33 18.70 4.97
CA GLU A 181 7.37 17.86 6.17
C GLU A 181 6.15 16.93 6.25
N ALA A 182 4.93 17.44 6.02
CA ALA A 182 3.74 16.61 5.99
C ALA A 182 3.80 15.56 4.88
N ALA A 183 4.29 15.93 3.70
CA ALA A 183 4.53 15.00 2.59
C ALA A 183 5.56 13.92 2.97
N ALA A 184 6.66 14.30 3.64
CA ALA A 184 7.69 13.38 4.11
C ALA A 184 7.15 12.41 5.17
N VAL A 185 6.41 12.90 6.18
CA VAL A 185 5.79 12.08 7.23
C VAL A 185 4.76 11.12 6.63
N LYS A 186 3.88 11.62 5.74
CA LYS A 186 2.90 10.79 5.03
C LYS A 186 3.57 9.71 4.20
N ASN A 187 4.65 10.04 3.50
CA ASN A 187 5.44 9.08 2.75
C ASN A 187 6.05 8.01 3.68
N LEU A 188 6.65 8.39 4.82
CA LEU A 188 7.18 7.43 5.80
C LEU A 188 6.09 6.47 6.31
N HIS A 189 4.90 6.99 6.66
CA HIS A 189 3.77 6.14 7.05
C HIS A 189 3.40 5.16 5.94
N LYS A 190 3.26 5.64 4.69
CA LYS A 190 2.90 4.82 3.54
C LYS A 190 3.92 3.71 3.26
N ILE A 191 5.21 4.04 3.21
CA ILE A 191 6.25 3.07 2.85
C ILE A 191 6.45 2.04 3.96
N PHE A 192 6.33 2.40 5.24
CA PHE A 192 6.45 1.43 6.35
C PHE A 192 5.19 0.59 6.57
N ASP A 193 4.03 1.11 6.19
CA ASP A 193 2.79 0.34 6.17
C ASP A 193 2.82 -0.77 5.09
N ARG A 194 3.61 -0.58 4.02
CA ARG A 194 3.89 -1.59 3.00
C ARG A 194 5.12 -2.46 3.30
N TRP A 195 6.21 -1.87 3.78
CA TRP A 195 7.50 -2.51 4.05
C TRP A 195 7.99 -2.13 5.46
N PRO A 196 7.43 -2.75 6.51
CA PRO A 196 7.77 -2.39 7.88
C PRO A 196 9.18 -2.84 8.24
N ARG A 197 9.79 -2.17 9.23
CA ARG A 197 11.07 -2.61 9.81
C ARG A 197 10.93 -3.94 10.54
N GLU A 198 9.83 -4.07 11.27
CA GLU A 198 9.45 -5.23 12.04
C GLU A 198 7.96 -5.48 11.80
N LYS A 199 7.62 -6.73 11.48
CA LYS A 199 6.22 -7.13 11.30
C LYS A 199 5.59 -7.36 12.66
N VAL A 200 4.90 -6.34 13.16
CA VAL A 200 4.09 -6.43 14.37
C VAL A 200 2.66 -6.78 13.98
N TYR A 201 2.24 -8.00 14.26
CA TYR A 201 0.88 -8.45 14.00
C TYR A 201 -0.08 -7.79 15.01
N PRO A 202 -1.17 -7.14 14.56
CA PRO A 202 -2.17 -6.56 15.46
C PRO A 202 -2.78 -7.61 16.40
N ALA A 203 -3.30 -7.18 17.55
CA ALA A 203 -4.12 -8.07 18.38
C ALA A 203 -5.46 -8.38 17.68
N PRO A 204 -6.09 -9.52 17.98
CA PRO A 204 -7.39 -9.85 17.42
C PRO A 204 -8.47 -8.91 17.95
N SER A 205 -9.32 -8.39 17.06
CA SER A 205 -10.39 -7.43 17.40
C SER A 205 -11.43 -7.99 18.38
N ASP A 206 -11.59 -9.32 18.40
CA ASP A 206 -12.58 -10.03 19.22
C ASP A 206 -12.02 -10.63 20.51
N SER A 207 -10.78 -10.31 20.89
CA SER A 207 -10.13 -10.94 22.06
C SER A 207 -10.89 -10.75 23.38
N THR A 208 -11.69 -9.69 23.48
CA THR A 208 -12.48 -9.34 24.66
C THR A 208 -13.96 -9.75 24.54
N MET A 209 -14.36 -10.36 23.42
CA MET A 209 -15.74 -10.80 23.20
C MET A 209 -15.99 -12.15 23.87
N ASP A 210 -17.25 -12.52 24.03
CA ASP A 210 -17.63 -13.83 24.55
C ASP A 210 -17.05 -14.97 23.70
N PRO A 211 -16.67 -16.12 24.29
CA PRO A 211 -16.04 -17.22 23.54
C PRO A 211 -16.85 -17.72 22.33
N GLU A 212 -18.17 -17.61 22.39
CA GLU A 212 -19.10 -17.99 21.30
C GLU A 212 -19.21 -16.93 20.19
N GLU A 213 -18.56 -15.77 20.37
CA GLU A 213 -18.51 -14.67 19.40
C GLU A 213 -17.07 -14.42 18.91
N GLN A 214 -16.10 -15.21 19.37
CA GLN A 214 -14.72 -15.18 18.89
C GLN A 214 -14.56 -16.07 17.66
N LEU A 215 -13.86 -15.57 16.65
CA LEU A 215 -13.41 -16.41 15.54
C LEU A 215 -12.48 -17.51 16.07
N PRO A 216 -12.59 -18.76 15.55
CA PRO A 216 -11.81 -19.87 16.05
C PRO A 216 -10.32 -19.63 15.83
N ARG A 217 -9.53 -19.71 16.90
CA ARG A 217 -8.07 -19.52 16.83
C ARG A 217 -7.37 -20.61 16.02
N ARG A 218 -8.02 -21.77 15.89
CA ARG A 218 -7.63 -22.86 15.01
C ARG A 218 -8.86 -23.58 14.48
N MET A 219 -8.90 -23.84 13.18
CA MET A 219 -10.00 -24.55 12.53
C MET A 219 -9.48 -25.35 11.33
N THR A 220 -10.16 -26.46 11.00
CA THR A 220 -9.88 -27.23 9.78
C THR A 220 -11.13 -27.39 8.94
N ILE A 221 -11.01 -27.21 7.64
CA ILE A 221 -12.11 -27.31 6.68
C ILE A 221 -11.69 -28.26 5.57
N ASP A 222 -12.44 -29.35 5.43
CA ASP A 222 -12.36 -30.26 4.30
C ASP A 222 -13.14 -29.62 3.14
N VAL A 223 -12.46 -29.35 2.02
CA VAL A 223 -13.05 -28.82 0.79
C VAL A 223 -12.96 -29.90 -0.28
N TYR A 224 -14.05 -30.19 -0.98
CA TYR A 224 -14.06 -31.19 -2.05
C TYR A 224 -15.22 -30.98 -3.05
N GLU A 225 -14.99 -31.32 -4.31
CA GLU A 225 -16.04 -31.32 -5.33
C GLU A 225 -16.91 -32.58 -5.28
N ARG A 226 -18.19 -32.44 -5.62
CA ARG A 226 -19.09 -33.54 -5.98
C ARG A 226 -19.98 -33.15 -7.15
N LYS A 227 -20.25 -34.11 -8.03
CA LYS A 227 -21.27 -33.94 -9.08
C LYS A 227 -22.65 -34.33 -8.56
N VAL A 228 -23.62 -33.46 -8.74
CA VAL A 228 -25.03 -33.68 -8.40
C VAL A 228 -25.86 -33.33 -9.64
N ARG A 229 -26.56 -34.32 -10.20
CA ARG A 229 -27.42 -34.15 -11.39
C ARG A 229 -26.70 -33.46 -12.57
N GLY A 230 -25.43 -33.83 -12.80
CA GLY A 230 -24.61 -33.29 -13.89
C GLY A 230 -23.88 -31.99 -13.59
N GLN A 231 -24.22 -31.29 -12.50
CA GLN A 231 -23.55 -30.06 -12.08
C GLN A 231 -22.50 -30.33 -10.99
N THR A 232 -21.34 -29.70 -11.09
CA THR A 232 -20.27 -29.78 -10.08
C THR A 232 -20.50 -28.74 -8.99
N PHE A 233 -20.44 -29.19 -7.74
CA PHE A 233 -20.53 -28.35 -6.55
C PHE A 233 -19.31 -28.54 -5.67
N VAL A 234 -18.87 -27.47 -5.00
CA VAL A 234 -17.93 -27.55 -3.88
C VAL A 234 -18.71 -27.68 -2.58
N TYR A 235 -18.27 -28.62 -1.75
CA TYR A 235 -18.74 -28.82 -0.39
C TYR A 235 -17.61 -28.54 0.59
N GLN A 236 -18.00 -27.99 1.74
CA GLN A 236 -17.08 -27.62 2.80
C GLN A 236 -17.56 -28.23 4.12
N ARG A 237 -16.64 -28.84 4.86
CA ARG A 237 -16.97 -29.58 6.07
C ARG A 237 -15.93 -29.36 7.16
N SER A 238 -16.36 -28.96 8.35
CA SER A 238 -15.53 -28.85 9.54
C SER A 238 -16.01 -29.85 10.58
N SER A 239 -15.12 -30.70 11.09
CA SER A 239 -15.45 -31.72 12.11
C SER A 239 -16.69 -32.57 11.80
N GLY A 240 -16.91 -32.91 10.53
CA GLY A 240 -18.07 -33.70 10.08
C GLY A 240 -19.34 -32.90 9.76
N VAL A 241 -19.39 -31.61 10.08
CA VAL A 241 -20.53 -30.71 9.85
C VAL A 241 -20.29 -29.84 8.63
N TYR A 242 -21.30 -29.67 7.78
CA TYR A 242 -21.20 -28.79 6.61
C TYR A 242 -21.10 -27.32 7.05
N VAL A 243 -20.21 -26.57 6.39
CA VAL A 243 -20.01 -25.13 6.59
C VAL A 243 -20.57 -24.42 5.37
N GLY A 244 -21.57 -23.58 5.57
CA GLY A 244 -22.24 -22.84 4.50
C GLY A 244 -23.00 -23.70 3.50
N ASP A 245 -23.42 -23.06 2.42
CA ASP A 245 -24.08 -23.71 1.29
C ASP A 245 -23.06 -24.32 0.32
N ARG A 246 -23.54 -25.23 -0.54
CA ARG A 246 -22.74 -25.76 -1.63
C ARG A 246 -22.48 -24.68 -2.69
N LEU A 247 -21.26 -24.63 -3.22
CA LEU A 247 -20.82 -23.54 -4.09
C LEU A 247 -20.68 -23.98 -5.54
N THR A 248 -20.98 -23.06 -6.45
CA THR A 248 -20.78 -23.14 -7.91
C THR A 248 -19.99 -21.93 -8.37
N ASP A 249 -19.50 -21.95 -9.61
CA ASP A 249 -18.74 -20.82 -10.16
C ASP A 249 -19.64 -19.58 -10.34
N ASN A 250 -20.96 -19.77 -10.48
CA ASN A 250 -21.92 -18.71 -10.77
C ASN A 250 -21.57 -17.88 -12.01
N ALA A 251 -20.86 -18.49 -12.95
CA ALA A 251 -20.41 -17.91 -14.21
C ALA A 251 -20.83 -18.78 -15.39
N VAL A 252 -20.94 -18.17 -16.58
CA VAL A 252 -21.22 -18.88 -17.83
C VAL A 252 -20.06 -19.80 -18.19
N GLU A 253 -18.85 -19.27 -18.15
CA GLU A 253 -17.61 -20.02 -18.35
C GLU A 253 -17.04 -20.41 -16.98
N PRO A 254 -16.78 -21.70 -16.72
CA PRO A 254 -16.19 -22.16 -15.46
C PRO A 254 -14.80 -21.54 -15.23
N ASP A 255 -14.63 -20.85 -14.10
CA ASP A 255 -13.38 -20.16 -13.72
C ASP A 255 -12.83 -20.62 -12.35
N ASP A 256 -13.45 -21.66 -11.79
CA ASP A 256 -13.15 -22.24 -10.47
C ASP A 256 -13.44 -21.30 -9.27
N TYR A 257 -14.20 -20.22 -9.46
CA TYR A 257 -14.62 -19.34 -8.36
C TYR A 257 -15.42 -20.07 -7.27
N ARG A 258 -15.95 -21.28 -7.53
CA ARG A 258 -16.52 -22.15 -6.49
C ARG A 258 -15.60 -22.49 -5.31
N PHE A 259 -14.28 -22.24 -5.43
CA PHE A 259 -13.32 -22.42 -4.33
C PHE A 259 -13.00 -21.13 -3.56
N HIS A 260 -13.68 -20.00 -3.81
CA HIS A 260 -13.32 -18.68 -3.29
C HIS A 260 -13.34 -18.56 -1.76
N ASP A 261 -14.09 -19.41 -1.04
CA ASP A 261 -14.13 -19.37 0.44
C ASP A 261 -12.76 -19.48 1.12
N VAL A 262 -11.74 -20.03 0.44
CA VAL A 262 -10.36 -20.01 0.95
C VAL A 262 -9.79 -18.60 1.13
N PHE A 263 -10.32 -17.60 0.44
CA PHE A 263 -9.97 -16.19 0.62
C PHE A 263 -10.49 -15.67 1.95
N HIS A 264 -11.76 -15.94 2.28
CA HIS A 264 -12.35 -15.62 3.59
C HIS A 264 -11.63 -16.36 4.73
N TYR A 265 -11.26 -17.63 4.52
CA TYR A 265 -10.43 -18.36 5.49
C TYR A 265 -9.03 -17.75 5.67
N ALA A 266 -8.45 -17.18 4.61
CA ALA A 266 -7.19 -16.44 4.72
C ALA A 266 -7.38 -15.13 5.48
N HIS A 267 -8.48 -14.40 5.29
CA HIS A 267 -8.79 -13.21 6.07
C HIS A 267 -8.93 -13.54 7.56
N VAL A 268 -9.63 -14.63 7.91
CA VAL A 268 -9.68 -15.11 9.30
C VAL A 268 -8.28 -15.44 9.79
N ALA A 269 -7.52 -16.29 9.08
CA ALA A 269 -6.21 -16.75 9.53
C ALA A 269 -5.21 -15.60 9.72
N VAL A 270 -5.17 -14.64 8.80
CA VAL A 270 -4.10 -13.64 8.70
C VAL A 270 -4.53 -12.29 9.26
N LEU A 271 -5.75 -11.82 8.99
CA LEU A 271 -6.24 -10.53 9.47
C LEU A 271 -6.91 -10.67 10.84
N GLY A 272 -7.59 -11.79 11.08
CA GLY A 272 -8.49 -11.94 12.23
C GLY A 272 -9.84 -11.28 12.00
N TRP A 273 -10.18 -11.08 10.74
CA TRP A 273 -11.36 -10.40 10.28
C TRP A 273 -12.02 -11.23 9.18
N SER A 274 -13.32 -11.45 9.29
CA SER A 274 -14.16 -11.93 8.18
C SER A 274 -15.62 -11.92 8.65
N PRO A 275 -16.40 -10.87 8.34
CA PRO A 275 -17.85 -10.89 8.55
C PRO A 275 -18.53 -12.07 7.83
N VAL A 276 -18.00 -12.53 6.68
CA VAL A 276 -18.50 -13.71 5.97
C VAL A 276 -18.36 -14.96 6.84
N ILE A 277 -17.16 -15.26 7.35
CA ILE A 277 -16.96 -16.44 8.19
C ILE A 277 -17.71 -16.33 9.52
N ARG A 278 -17.79 -15.13 10.12
CA ARG A 278 -18.62 -14.91 11.32
C ARG A 278 -20.08 -15.30 11.06
N ALA A 279 -20.66 -14.86 9.95
CA ALA A 279 -22.03 -15.20 9.58
C ALA A 279 -22.20 -16.72 9.35
N LEU A 280 -21.29 -17.34 8.58
CA LEU A 280 -21.34 -18.77 8.27
C LEU A 280 -21.23 -19.67 9.51
N LEU A 281 -20.39 -19.27 10.48
CA LEU A 281 -20.19 -20.01 11.74
C LEU A 281 -21.14 -19.58 12.85
N ARG A 282 -22.02 -18.60 12.60
CA ARG A 282 -22.91 -18.00 13.60
C ARG A 282 -22.18 -17.39 14.80
N LEU A 283 -21.02 -16.76 14.55
CA LEU A 283 -20.13 -16.12 15.52
C LEU A 283 -20.16 -14.58 15.41
N LYS A 284 -21.30 -14.02 15.02
CA LYS A 284 -21.49 -12.56 15.00
C LYS A 284 -21.52 -12.05 16.45
N ARG A 285 -20.94 -10.87 16.69
CA ARG A 285 -20.78 -10.26 18.03
C ARG A 285 -22.05 -9.57 18.51
N LYS A 286 -23.10 -10.35 18.73
CA LYS A 286 -24.45 -9.90 19.10
C LYS A 286 -24.55 -9.30 20.49
N SER A 287 -23.60 -9.61 21.37
CA SER A 287 -23.49 -8.99 22.70
C SER A 287 -23.36 -7.47 22.64
N ASP A 288 -22.77 -6.93 21.56
CA ASP A 288 -22.74 -5.49 21.24
C ASP A 288 -23.51 -5.22 19.94
N PRO A 289 -24.78 -4.77 20.02
CA PRO A 289 -25.61 -4.53 18.83
C PRO A 289 -25.04 -3.52 17.83
N LYS A 290 -24.22 -2.55 18.29
CA LYS A 290 -23.61 -1.58 17.38
C LYS A 290 -22.47 -2.21 16.60
N LEU A 291 -21.68 -3.06 17.26
CA LEU A 291 -20.60 -3.81 16.62
C LEU A 291 -21.15 -4.85 15.65
N ASP A 292 -22.22 -5.56 16.04
CA ASP A 292 -22.93 -6.50 15.18
C ASP A 292 -23.41 -5.82 13.88
N ASP A 293 -24.08 -4.68 14.01
CA ASP A 293 -24.62 -3.94 12.85
C ASP A 293 -23.52 -3.37 11.95
N ALA A 294 -22.49 -2.75 12.55
CA ALA A 294 -21.45 -2.04 11.81
C ALA A 294 -20.38 -2.97 11.19
N GLU A 295 -19.90 -3.95 11.95
CA GLU A 295 -18.72 -4.76 11.57
C GLU A 295 -19.08 -6.19 11.11
N ASP A 296 -20.21 -6.74 11.60
CA ASP A 296 -20.65 -8.10 11.27
C ASP A 296 -21.95 -8.10 10.42
N GLY A 297 -22.45 -6.91 10.08
CA GLY A 297 -23.71 -6.70 9.38
C GLY A 297 -23.64 -7.00 7.88
N ALA A 298 -24.79 -6.89 7.21
CA ALA A 298 -24.90 -7.21 5.79
C ALA A 298 -23.94 -6.37 4.91
N ARG A 299 -23.73 -5.09 5.27
CA ARG A 299 -22.82 -4.21 4.54
C ARG A 299 -21.36 -4.67 4.65
N ALA A 300 -20.92 -5.09 5.84
CA ALA A 300 -19.57 -5.61 6.05
C ALA A 300 -19.33 -6.90 5.25
N ILE A 301 -20.32 -7.81 5.24
CA ILE A 301 -20.30 -9.04 4.42
C ILE A 301 -20.14 -8.69 2.93
N LEU A 302 -20.97 -7.78 2.40
CA LEU A 302 -20.91 -7.36 1.00
C LEU A 302 -19.56 -6.72 0.64
N ILE A 303 -18.95 -5.97 1.55
CA ILE A 303 -17.62 -5.37 1.34
C ILE A 303 -16.53 -6.45 1.27
N GLU A 304 -16.54 -7.44 2.18
CA GLU A 304 -15.57 -8.55 2.12
C GLU A 304 -15.72 -9.38 0.84
N GLU A 305 -16.94 -9.70 0.44
CA GLU A 305 -17.26 -10.38 -0.83
C GLU A 305 -16.80 -9.54 -2.03
N GLY A 306 -17.02 -8.23 -1.97
CA GLY A 306 -16.58 -7.27 -2.98
C GLY A 306 -15.06 -7.22 -3.14
N VAL A 307 -14.31 -7.20 -2.04
CA VAL A 307 -12.84 -7.30 -2.04
C VAL A 307 -12.41 -8.59 -2.72
N THR A 308 -13.00 -9.71 -2.30
CA THR A 308 -12.64 -11.04 -2.81
C THR A 308 -12.90 -11.17 -4.32
N SER A 309 -14.08 -10.74 -4.75
CA SER A 309 -14.50 -10.75 -6.16
C SER A 309 -13.62 -9.83 -7.02
N TRP A 310 -13.30 -8.63 -6.52
CA TRP A 310 -12.47 -7.67 -7.24
C TRP A 310 -11.03 -8.17 -7.39
N ILE A 311 -10.41 -8.69 -6.32
CA ILE A 311 -9.07 -9.27 -6.38
C ILE A 311 -9.06 -10.48 -7.33
N PHE A 312 -10.12 -11.29 -7.35
CA PHE A 312 -10.22 -12.42 -8.27
C PHE A 312 -10.14 -12.02 -9.73
N GLY A 313 -10.85 -10.97 -10.14
CA GLY A 313 -10.75 -10.43 -11.50
C GLY A 313 -9.32 -9.97 -11.86
N GLN A 314 -8.61 -9.35 -10.90
CA GLN A 314 -7.19 -8.97 -11.11
C GLN A 314 -6.28 -10.20 -11.16
N ALA A 315 -6.53 -11.17 -10.29
CA ALA A 315 -5.72 -12.37 -10.14
C ALA A 315 -5.74 -13.23 -11.39
N GLN A 316 -6.86 -13.31 -12.12
CA GLN A 316 -6.94 -14.01 -13.41
C GLN A 316 -5.87 -13.53 -14.40
N GLN A 317 -5.67 -12.21 -14.51
CA GLN A 317 -4.67 -11.61 -15.40
C GLN A 317 -3.23 -11.82 -14.89
N LEU A 318 -3.07 -12.04 -13.58
CA LEU A 318 -1.79 -12.20 -12.89
C LEU A 318 -1.50 -13.67 -12.56
N ARG A 319 -2.10 -14.61 -13.29
CA ARG A 319 -1.93 -16.06 -13.12
C ARG A 319 -2.14 -16.52 -11.68
N TYR A 320 -3.18 -15.97 -11.04
CA TYR A 320 -3.54 -16.19 -9.65
C TYR A 320 -2.37 -15.99 -8.69
N PHE A 321 -1.50 -15.01 -8.97
CA PHE A 321 -0.29 -14.69 -8.21
C PHE A 321 0.70 -15.87 -8.08
N ASP A 322 0.74 -16.76 -9.07
CA ASP A 322 1.75 -17.81 -9.13
C ASP A 322 3.17 -17.22 -9.04
N LYS A 323 3.99 -17.77 -8.15
CA LYS A 323 5.38 -17.35 -7.86
C LYS A 323 5.55 -15.90 -7.36
N VAL A 324 4.48 -15.16 -7.09
CA VAL A 324 4.57 -13.85 -6.45
C VAL A 324 4.99 -14.04 -4.99
N LYS A 325 6.05 -13.35 -4.59
CA LYS A 325 6.57 -13.35 -3.21
C LYS A 325 6.02 -12.15 -2.44
N SER A 326 6.20 -12.15 -1.10
CA SER A 326 5.93 -10.96 -0.28
C SER A 326 6.73 -9.75 -0.82
N GLY A 327 6.08 -8.59 -0.85
CA GLY A 327 6.53 -7.37 -1.52
C GLY A 327 6.22 -7.32 -3.02
N GLY A 328 5.65 -8.38 -3.58
CA GLY A 328 5.44 -8.54 -5.03
C GLY A 328 4.05 -8.14 -5.54
N LEU A 329 3.05 -7.98 -4.66
CA LEU A 329 1.75 -7.46 -5.08
C LEU A 329 1.85 -5.96 -5.43
N PRO A 330 1.14 -5.49 -6.48
CA PRO A 330 1.09 -4.07 -6.81
C PRO A 330 0.62 -3.23 -5.61
N LEU A 331 1.30 -2.12 -5.34
CA LEU A 331 0.93 -1.24 -4.22
C LEU A 331 -0.48 -0.67 -4.40
N ASP A 332 -0.83 -0.26 -5.62
CA ASP A 332 -2.16 0.26 -5.90
C ASP A 332 -3.25 -0.77 -5.63
N MET A 333 -3.00 -2.06 -5.89
CA MET A 333 -3.96 -3.10 -5.56
C MET A 333 -4.28 -3.10 -4.06
N LEU A 334 -3.26 -3.00 -3.22
CA LEU A 334 -3.41 -2.96 -1.76
C LEU A 334 -4.06 -1.66 -1.27
N LYS A 335 -3.75 -0.51 -1.91
CA LYS A 335 -4.45 0.76 -1.64
C LYS A 335 -5.95 0.65 -1.93
N HIS A 336 -6.34 0.04 -3.04
CA HIS A 336 -7.75 -0.18 -3.37
C HIS A 336 -8.42 -1.10 -2.35
N VAL A 337 -7.77 -2.18 -1.90
CA VAL A 337 -8.31 -3.02 -0.80
C VAL A 337 -8.60 -2.18 0.44
N ARG A 338 -7.66 -1.31 0.86
CA ARG A 338 -7.87 -0.40 1.99
C ARG A 338 -9.06 0.54 1.77
N GLN A 339 -9.27 1.03 0.55
CA GLN A 339 -10.44 1.86 0.21
C GLN A 339 -11.76 1.09 0.32
N PHE A 340 -11.80 -0.18 -0.09
CA PHE A 340 -12.98 -1.04 0.08
C PHE A 340 -13.35 -1.18 1.55
N VAL A 341 -12.36 -1.42 2.41
CA VAL A 341 -12.57 -1.67 3.84
C VAL A 341 -12.53 -0.41 4.70
N ALA A 342 -12.53 0.78 4.10
CA ALA A 342 -12.53 2.03 4.83
C ALA A 342 -13.78 2.15 5.74
N GLY A 343 -13.54 2.48 7.00
CA GLY A 343 -14.57 2.54 8.04
C GLY A 343 -14.85 1.22 8.77
N TYR A 344 -14.15 0.13 8.45
CA TYR A 344 -14.24 -1.16 9.15
C TYR A 344 -12.97 -1.44 9.97
N GLU A 345 -13.06 -2.37 10.91
CA GLU A 345 -11.92 -2.74 11.77
C GLU A 345 -10.69 -3.23 10.96
N SER A 346 -10.93 -3.82 9.78
CA SER A 346 -9.89 -4.33 8.89
C SER A 346 -9.11 -3.23 8.14
N GLU A 347 -9.60 -1.98 8.14
CA GLU A 347 -8.84 -0.82 7.64
C GLU A 347 -7.53 -0.63 8.41
N ARG A 348 -7.55 -0.94 9.72
CA ARG A 348 -6.39 -0.83 10.62
C ARG A 348 -5.31 -1.87 10.32
N CYS A 349 -5.61 -2.88 9.51
CA CYS A 349 -4.62 -3.84 9.08
C CYS A 349 -3.62 -3.17 8.12
N PRO A 350 -2.31 -3.33 8.35
CA PRO A 350 -1.31 -2.74 7.48
C PRO A 350 -1.29 -3.44 6.11
N LEU A 351 -0.87 -2.74 5.06
CA LEU A 351 -0.92 -3.29 3.69
C LEU A 351 -0.07 -4.57 3.53
N TRP A 352 1.04 -4.70 4.26
CA TRP A 352 1.83 -5.93 4.26
C TRP A 352 1.06 -7.14 4.80
N LEU A 353 0.13 -6.94 5.74
CA LEU A 353 -0.67 -8.00 6.32
C LEU A 353 -1.81 -8.42 5.37
N TRP A 354 -2.42 -7.45 4.69
CA TRP A 354 -3.34 -7.71 3.59
C TRP A 354 -2.68 -8.50 2.46
N GLU A 355 -1.45 -8.15 2.07
CA GLU A 355 -0.70 -8.95 1.10
C GLU A 355 -0.51 -10.40 1.57
N GLU A 356 -0.15 -10.62 2.83
CA GLU A 356 0.00 -11.97 3.37
C GLU A 356 -1.30 -12.77 3.29
N ALA A 357 -2.44 -12.15 3.61
CA ALA A 357 -3.75 -12.79 3.52
C ALA A 357 -4.06 -13.20 2.08
N ILE A 358 -3.89 -12.27 1.13
CA ILE A 358 -4.13 -12.50 -0.29
C ILE A 358 -3.23 -13.63 -0.80
N LEU A 359 -1.91 -13.55 -0.60
CA LEU A 359 -0.97 -14.55 -1.12
C LEU A 359 -1.23 -15.95 -0.53
N GLN A 360 -1.59 -16.05 0.75
CA GLN A 360 -1.93 -17.32 1.39
C GLN A 360 -3.27 -17.89 0.87
N GLY A 361 -4.29 -17.06 0.70
CA GLY A 361 -5.56 -17.45 0.09
C GLY A 361 -5.38 -17.97 -1.34
N TYR A 362 -4.61 -17.26 -2.18
CA TYR A 362 -4.33 -17.71 -3.54
C TYR A 362 -3.43 -18.95 -3.62
N ALA A 363 -2.53 -19.16 -2.66
CA ALA A 363 -1.81 -20.43 -2.57
C ALA A 363 -2.77 -21.61 -2.32
N ALA A 364 -3.76 -21.43 -1.43
CA ALA A 364 -4.80 -22.44 -1.19
C ALA A 364 -5.74 -22.62 -2.40
N PHE A 365 -6.14 -21.52 -3.05
CA PHE A 365 -6.96 -21.55 -4.25
C PHE A 365 -6.30 -22.34 -5.39
N ARG A 366 -5.04 -22.03 -5.72
CA ARG A 366 -4.28 -22.75 -6.75
C ARG A 366 -4.12 -24.24 -6.42
N PHE A 367 -3.97 -24.59 -5.14
CA PHE A 367 -3.96 -25.98 -4.71
C PHE A 367 -5.30 -26.67 -5.02
N LEU A 368 -6.43 -26.03 -4.72
CA LEU A 368 -7.77 -26.58 -5.00
C LEU A 368 -8.06 -26.66 -6.51
N GLN A 369 -7.62 -25.69 -7.31
CA GLN A 369 -7.71 -25.77 -8.78
C GLN A 369 -6.98 -27.01 -9.34
N LYS A 370 -5.86 -27.40 -8.72
CA LYS A 370 -5.09 -28.56 -9.17
C LYS A 370 -5.66 -29.88 -8.63
N HIS A 371 -5.96 -29.94 -7.34
CA HIS A 371 -6.27 -31.19 -6.64
C HIS A 371 -7.78 -31.46 -6.50
N ARG A 372 -8.64 -30.45 -6.73
CA ARG A 372 -10.11 -30.51 -6.65
C ARG A 372 -10.68 -30.89 -5.28
N ARG A 373 -9.80 -31.05 -4.30
CA ARG A 373 -10.07 -31.31 -2.89
C ARG A 373 -8.86 -30.96 -2.03
N GLY A 374 -9.07 -30.70 -0.75
CA GLY A 374 -8.00 -30.45 0.21
C GLY A 374 -8.53 -30.26 1.63
N ARG A 375 -7.63 -30.37 2.61
CA ARG A 375 -7.88 -29.93 3.99
C ARG A 375 -7.19 -28.61 4.23
N VAL A 376 -7.99 -27.57 4.39
CA VAL A 376 -7.56 -26.23 4.81
C VAL A 376 -7.41 -26.21 6.32
N THR A 377 -6.31 -25.65 6.83
CA THR A 377 -6.06 -25.40 8.25
C THR A 377 -5.88 -23.91 8.45
N ILE A 378 -6.81 -23.31 9.18
CA ILE A 378 -6.81 -21.93 9.62
C ILE A 378 -6.09 -21.92 10.97
N ASP A 379 -4.93 -21.28 11.04
CA ASP A 379 -4.09 -21.17 12.24
C ASP A 379 -3.85 -19.70 12.53
N PHE A 380 -4.79 -19.13 13.26
CA PHE A 380 -4.79 -17.71 13.56
C PHE A 380 -3.67 -17.32 14.52
N ALA A 381 -3.35 -18.21 15.48
CA ALA A 381 -2.27 -18.00 16.43
C ALA A 381 -0.92 -17.75 15.74
N HIS A 382 -0.70 -18.38 14.58
CA HIS A 382 0.52 -18.22 13.79
C HIS A 382 0.31 -17.43 12.49
N ARG A 383 -0.86 -16.81 12.30
CA ARG A 383 -1.21 -16.00 11.11
C ARG A 383 -1.06 -16.77 9.80
N ARG A 384 -1.52 -18.04 9.78
CA ARG A 384 -1.26 -18.99 8.70
C ARG A 384 -2.52 -19.73 8.21
N LEU A 385 -2.72 -19.70 6.90
CA LEU A 385 -3.57 -20.63 6.17
C LEU A 385 -2.68 -21.69 5.51
N ARG A 386 -2.95 -22.96 5.81
CA ARG A 386 -2.24 -24.10 5.22
C ARG A 386 -3.22 -25.01 4.52
N ILE A 387 -2.82 -25.60 3.41
CA ILE A 387 -3.60 -26.61 2.70
C ILE A 387 -2.76 -27.84 2.44
N LYS A 388 -3.39 -29.01 2.51
CA LYS A 388 -2.80 -30.29 2.15
C LYS A 388 -3.86 -31.19 1.52
N GLU A 389 -3.43 -32.32 0.97
CA GLU A 389 -4.34 -33.32 0.46
C GLU A 389 -5.31 -33.78 1.56
N LEU A 390 -6.56 -33.98 1.17
CA LEU A 390 -7.59 -34.47 2.06
C LEU A 390 -7.31 -35.97 2.31
N PRO A 391 -7.22 -36.43 3.57
CA PRO A 391 -7.00 -37.85 3.86
C PRO A 391 -8.03 -38.73 3.15
N SER A 392 -7.58 -39.90 2.72
CA SER A 392 -8.37 -40.91 2.02
C SER A 392 -9.62 -41.30 2.79
#